data_AF-A0A9D7JY33-F1
#
_entry.id   AF-A0A9D7JY33-F1
#
_cell.length_a   1.000
_cell.length_b   1.000
_cell.length_c   1.000
_cell.angle_alpha   90.00
_cell.angle_beta   90.00
_cell.angle_gamma   90.00
#
_symmetry.space_group_name_H-M   'P 1'
#
loop_
_entity.id
_entity.type
_entity.pdbx_description
1 polymer ?
#
loop_
_entity_poly.entity_id
_entity_poly.type
_entity_poly.pdbx_seq_one_letter_code
_entity_poly.pdbx_strand_id
1 'polypeptide(L)'
;MKALLPIIFSIFILSSVKLMAVDIPSSNGYTVHVTFGAISIVPSNGCSSGVYNVHIPYSITFTGSNIPGNLYTLQATIDCSSASGIFFNLPNAGGNGTAIASNASTGNNQCGSVTCSTIHLTIGGPGISNQTIDVNTTLPLGLAYFNVFREKNAARIEWEAYQVIAMDQVEIQKSSNLNDWSTIKIVDQINSNQLIRYTDMYPFAHKTYYRLKMVDLDGDFTYSPIRILKMAAADLWSIYPNPVRTNLQFDLSDPNATVLIKDLSGRTLIHYNSNTKNINLNLSSLNSGMYLISVNGSTQKLIKVD
;
A
#
# COMPACT_ATOMS: atom_id res chain seq x y z
N MET A 1 27.30 20.42 50.66
CA MET A 1 27.47 19.25 49.77
C MET A 1 26.10 18.94 49.15
N LYS A 2 25.80 19.53 47.99
CA LYS A 2 24.59 19.26 47.18
C LYS A 2 25.08 19.18 45.74
N ALA A 3 25.07 17.97 45.19
CA ALA A 3 25.53 17.69 43.83
C ALA A 3 24.52 18.24 42.81
N LEU A 4 24.97 19.12 41.93
CA LEU A 4 24.27 19.51 40.72
C LEU A 4 24.51 18.42 39.66
N LEU A 5 23.46 17.69 39.30
CA LEU A 5 23.47 16.82 38.11
C LEU A 5 23.54 17.70 36.85
N PRO A 6 24.35 17.35 35.83
CA PRO A 6 24.32 18.04 34.56
C PRO A 6 23.08 17.60 33.79
N ILE A 7 22.30 18.58 33.33
CA ILE A 7 21.24 18.39 32.35
C ILE A 7 21.92 18.03 31.04
N ILE A 8 21.93 16.74 30.70
CA ILE A 8 22.31 16.26 29.38
C ILE A 8 21.22 16.75 28.43
N PHE A 9 21.52 17.81 27.68
CA PHE A 9 20.81 18.14 26.46
C PHE A 9 21.08 16.98 25.49
N SER A 10 20.17 16.02 25.44
CA SER A 10 20.08 15.09 24.31
C SER A 10 19.78 15.93 23.08
N ILE A 11 20.83 16.31 22.37
CA ILE A 11 20.76 16.61 20.94
C ILE A 11 20.22 15.33 20.32
N PHE A 12 18.92 15.34 19.99
CA PHE A 12 18.38 14.42 19.01
C PHE A 12 19.14 14.69 17.73
N ILE A 13 20.17 13.87 17.48
CA ILE A 13 20.71 13.68 16.14
C ILE A 13 19.51 13.17 15.35
N LEU A 14 18.94 14.02 14.48
CA LEU A 14 18.11 13.51 13.40
C LEU A 14 18.97 12.46 12.70
N SER A 15 18.62 11.18 12.86
CA SER A 15 19.22 10.15 12.03
C SER A 15 18.95 10.55 10.59
N SER A 16 20.02 10.60 9.82
CA SER A 16 19.98 10.98 8.42
C SER A 16 19.11 9.98 7.67
N VAL A 17 17.83 10.29 7.50
CA VAL A 17 17.16 9.94 6.26
C VAL A 17 18.10 10.49 5.20
N LYS A 18 18.74 9.62 4.42
CA LYS A 18 19.45 10.05 3.22
C LYS A 18 18.36 10.46 2.24
N LEU A 19 17.76 11.61 2.49
CA LEU A 19 16.78 12.24 1.62
C LEU A 19 17.47 12.37 0.26
N MET A 20 16.72 12.18 -0.83
CA MET A 20 17.15 12.64 -2.15
C MET A 20 17.09 14.17 -2.17
N ALA A 21 17.87 14.79 -1.30
CA ALA A 21 17.90 16.22 -1.06
C ALA A 21 19.32 16.73 -1.27
N VAL A 22 19.40 17.92 -1.83
CA VAL A 22 20.65 18.63 -2.05
C VAL A 22 20.43 20.11 -1.73
N ASP A 23 21.35 20.65 -0.95
CA ASP A 23 21.40 22.06 -0.62
C ASP A 23 22.52 22.72 -1.43
N ILE A 24 22.16 23.70 -2.25
CA ILE A 24 23.08 24.42 -3.12
C ILE A 24 23.21 25.87 -2.60
N PRO A 25 24.30 26.21 -1.87
CA PRO A 25 24.53 27.57 -1.41
C PRO A 25 24.93 28.49 -2.56
N SER A 26 24.45 29.74 -2.51
CA SER A 26 24.82 30.83 -3.41
C SER A 26 25.77 31.81 -2.75
N SER A 27 26.74 32.33 -3.50
CA SER A 27 27.60 33.43 -3.05
C SER A 27 26.84 34.74 -2.78
N ASN A 28 25.58 34.85 -3.24
CA ASN A 28 24.71 36.00 -2.99
C ASN A 28 23.98 35.94 -1.63
N GLY A 29 24.17 34.86 -0.86
CA GLY A 29 23.63 34.74 0.51
C GLY A 29 22.28 34.04 0.64
N TYR A 30 21.86 33.29 -0.39
CA TYR A 30 20.71 32.36 -0.32
C TYR A 30 21.14 30.92 -0.57
N THR A 31 20.29 29.96 -0.22
CA THR A 31 20.48 28.53 -0.49
C THR A 31 19.26 27.98 -1.23
N VAL A 32 19.49 27.15 -2.25
CA VAL A 32 18.44 26.38 -2.93
C VAL A 32 18.41 25.00 -2.33
N HIS A 33 17.28 24.62 -1.76
CA HIS A 33 17.01 23.28 -1.25
C HIS A 33 16.18 22.55 -2.30
N VAL A 34 16.72 21.47 -2.86
CA VAL A 34 16.01 20.61 -3.81
C VAL A 34 15.82 19.27 -3.15
N THR A 35 14.59 18.77 -3.09
CA THR A 35 14.25 17.44 -2.60
C THR A 35 13.44 16.70 -3.65
N PHE A 36 13.81 15.45 -3.93
CA PHE A 36 13.03 14.52 -4.73
C PHE A 36 12.29 13.53 -3.82
N GLY A 37 11.05 13.22 -4.18
CA GLY A 37 10.24 12.18 -3.53
C GLY A 37 10.37 10.84 -4.23
N ALA A 38 9.64 9.84 -3.73
CA ALA A 38 9.64 8.48 -4.28
C ALA A 38 9.29 8.47 -5.78
N ILE A 39 10.20 7.92 -6.58
CA ILE A 39 10.03 7.79 -8.04
C ILE A 39 9.08 6.65 -8.34
N SER A 40 8.18 6.84 -9.31
CA SER A 40 7.32 5.76 -9.82
C SER A 40 7.42 5.65 -11.33
N ILE A 41 7.36 4.42 -11.83
CA ILE A 41 7.45 4.11 -13.26
C ILE A 41 6.08 3.69 -13.76
N VAL A 42 5.59 4.37 -14.80
CA VAL A 42 4.30 4.14 -15.41
C VAL A 42 4.51 3.70 -16.86
N PRO A 43 4.25 2.43 -17.21
CA PRO A 43 4.35 1.97 -18.59
C PRO A 43 3.39 2.72 -19.51
N SER A 44 3.87 3.13 -20.67
CA SER A 44 3.03 3.72 -21.73
C SER A 44 2.44 2.61 -22.60
N ASN A 45 1.15 2.67 -22.93
CA ASN A 45 0.46 1.70 -23.81
C ASN A 45 0.71 0.21 -23.47
N GLY A 46 0.79 -0.14 -22.18
CA GLY A 46 1.04 -1.52 -21.75
C GLY A 46 2.46 -2.03 -22.02
N CYS A 47 3.43 -1.13 -22.23
CA CYS A 47 4.85 -1.42 -22.51
C CYS A 47 5.14 -2.12 -23.85
N SER A 48 4.23 -2.11 -24.83
CA SER A 48 4.44 -2.79 -26.11
C SER A 48 5.67 -2.33 -26.91
N SER A 49 6.19 -1.13 -26.63
CA SER A 49 7.39 -0.54 -27.27
C SER A 49 8.52 -0.23 -26.28
N GLY A 50 8.41 -0.68 -25.02
CA GLY A 50 9.41 -0.37 -24.00
C GLY A 50 9.50 1.09 -23.60
N VAL A 51 8.40 1.81 -23.77
CA VAL A 51 8.24 3.22 -23.36
C VAL A 51 7.54 3.27 -22.01
N TYR A 52 8.08 4.07 -21.11
CA TYR A 52 7.55 4.35 -19.79
C TYR A 52 7.78 5.81 -19.41
N ASN A 53 6.99 6.27 -18.46
CA ASN A 53 7.11 7.57 -17.83
C ASN A 53 7.63 7.38 -16.41
N VAL A 54 8.64 8.15 -16.07
CA VAL A 54 9.16 8.28 -14.72
C VAL A 54 8.51 9.50 -14.08
N HIS A 55 7.69 9.28 -13.07
CA HIS A 55 7.09 10.35 -12.28
C HIS A 55 8.01 10.64 -11.09
N ILE A 56 8.47 11.88 -10.99
CA ILE A 56 9.51 12.34 -10.06
C ILE A 56 8.92 13.49 -9.24
N PRO A 57 8.32 13.20 -8.07
CA PRO A 57 7.88 14.24 -7.16
C PRO A 57 9.07 15.10 -6.72
N TYR A 58 8.89 16.41 -6.62
CA TYR A 58 9.94 17.34 -6.19
C TYR A 58 9.38 18.44 -5.28
N SER A 59 10.29 19.01 -4.48
CA SER A 59 10.09 20.25 -3.72
C SER A 59 11.37 21.08 -3.80
N ILE A 60 11.24 22.33 -4.22
CA ILE A 60 12.34 23.27 -4.38
C ILE A 60 12.01 24.54 -3.61
N THR A 61 12.86 24.89 -2.65
CA THR A 61 12.69 26.10 -1.82
C THR A 61 13.97 26.91 -1.76
N PHE A 62 13.83 28.22 -1.62
CA PHE A 62 14.93 29.17 -1.51
C PHE A 62 14.88 29.77 -0.10
N THR A 63 16.01 29.79 0.59
CA THR A 63 16.12 30.40 1.92
C THR A 63 17.30 31.37 1.98
N GLY A 64 17.31 32.28 2.95
CA GLY A 64 18.38 33.26 3.14
C GLY A 64 18.05 34.65 2.57
N SER A 65 19.10 35.36 2.15
CA SER A 65 19.05 36.76 1.70
C SER A 65 19.30 36.90 0.20
N ASN A 66 18.80 37.96 -0.43
CA ASN A 66 18.94 38.23 -1.88
C ASN A 66 18.44 37.08 -2.78
N ILE A 67 17.33 36.46 -2.40
CA ILE A 67 16.68 35.39 -3.18
C ILE A 67 16.27 35.94 -4.55
N PRO A 68 16.74 35.36 -5.67
CA PRO A 68 16.35 35.82 -6.99
C PRO A 68 14.93 35.36 -7.32
N GLY A 69 14.26 36.07 -8.24
CA GLY A 69 12.94 35.63 -8.73
C GLY A 69 13.01 34.33 -9.55
N ASN A 70 14.14 34.05 -10.22
CA ASN A 70 14.38 32.83 -10.99
C ASN A 70 15.89 32.48 -11.00
N LEU A 71 16.18 31.19 -11.09
CA LEU A 71 17.46 30.67 -11.55
C LEU A 71 17.58 30.81 -13.09
N TYR A 72 18.81 30.71 -13.61
CA TYR A 72 19.04 30.67 -15.06
C TYR A 72 18.71 29.29 -15.63
N THR A 73 19.04 28.23 -14.90
CA THR A 73 18.70 26.86 -15.26
C THR A 73 18.44 26.02 -14.02
N LEU A 74 17.42 25.17 -14.11
CA LEU A 74 17.13 24.09 -13.19
C LEU A 74 16.46 22.97 -13.97
N GLN A 75 17.24 21.94 -14.26
CA GLN A 75 16.83 20.79 -15.07
C GLN A 75 17.60 19.56 -14.61
N ALA A 76 17.18 18.38 -15.04
CA ALA A 76 17.89 17.17 -14.69
C ALA A 76 17.73 16.07 -15.73
N THR A 77 18.63 15.10 -15.65
CA THR A 77 18.43 13.79 -16.28
C THR A 77 18.33 12.71 -15.21
N ILE A 78 17.61 11.63 -15.51
CA ILE A 78 17.58 10.44 -14.66
C ILE A 78 18.09 9.22 -15.41
N ASP A 79 18.92 8.43 -14.72
CA ASP A 79 19.44 7.17 -15.20
C ASP A 79 18.61 6.00 -14.67
N CYS A 80 18.19 5.14 -15.59
CA CYS A 80 17.45 3.92 -15.30
C CYS A 80 18.08 2.71 -15.99
N SER A 81 17.77 1.50 -15.49
CA SER A 81 18.41 0.24 -15.91
C SER A 81 18.26 -0.07 -17.40
N SER A 82 17.24 0.49 -18.06
CA SER A 82 16.98 0.29 -19.49
C SER A 82 17.25 1.54 -20.35
N ALA A 83 17.52 2.70 -19.74
CA ALA A 83 17.74 3.96 -20.45
C ALA A 83 18.41 4.97 -19.51
N SER A 84 19.50 5.59 -19.96
CA SER A 84 20.19 6.66 -19.25
C SER A 84 19.88 8.03 -19.86
N GLY A 85 20.10 9.09 -19.08
CA GLY A 85 19.99 10.46 -19.56
C GLY A 85 18.55 10.91 -19.85
N ILE A 86 17.55 10.33 -19.19
CA ILE A 86 16.14 10.68 -19.45
C ILE A 86 15.86 12.08 -18.89
N PHE A 87 15.64 13.04 -19.78
CA PHE A 87 15.54 14.45 -19.42
C PHE A 87 14.20 14.84 -18.78
N PHE A 88 14.24 15.76 -17.81
CA PHE A 88 13.09 16.47 -17.27
C PHE A 88 13.44 17.89 -16.79
N ASN A 89 12.45 18.79 -16.84
CA ASN A 89 12.57 20.16 -16.39
C ASN A 89 12.06 20.35 -14.96
N LEU A 90 12.62 21.34 -14.27
CA LEU A 90 12.19 21.80 -12.95
C LEU A 90 11.91 23.32 -12.99
N PRO A 91 11.09 23.86 -12.08
CA PRO A 91 10.76 25.28 -12.08
C PRO A 91 11.90 26.13 -11.54
N ASN A 92 12.43 27.06 -12.35
CA ASN A 92 13.51 27.97 -11.97
C ASN A 92 13.17 28.90 -10.79
N ALA A 93 11.89 29.14 -10.52
CA ALA A 93 11.40 29.95 -9.40
C ALA A 93 11.18 29.13 -8.09
N GLY A 94 11.45 27.83 -8.13
CA GLY A 94 11.08 26.91 -7.06
C GLY A 94 9.62 26.48 -7.12
N GLY A 95 9.18 25.76 -6.09
CA GLY A 95 7.84 25.18 -5.99
C GLY A 95 7.87 23.67 -5.79
N ASN A 96 6.69 23.07 -5.77
CA ASN A 96 6.51 21.64 -5.61
C ASN A 96 5.66 21.06 -6.74
N GLY A 97 5.80 19.77 -7.00
CA GLY A 97 5.03 19.10 -8.04
C GLY A 97 5.60 17.75 -8.40
N THR A 98 5.25 17.27 -9.59
CA THR A 98 5.75 16.02 -10.14
C THR A 98 6.28 16.29 -11.55
N ALA A 99 7.58 16.10 -11.75
CA ALA A 99 8.18 16.09 -13.07
C ALA A 99 7.92 14.74 -13.73
N ILE A 100 7.79 14.73 -15.06
CA ILE A 100 7.61 13.51 -15.85
C ILE A 100 8.77 13.44 -16.85
N ALA A 101 9.54 12.36 -16.77
CA ALA A 101 10.60 12.04 -17.72
C ALA A 101 10.17 10.82 -18.54
N SER A 102 10.28 10.86 -19.86
CA SER A 102 9.86 9.75 -20.74
C SER A 102 11.06 9.23 -21.51
N ASN A 103 11.28 7.91 -21.49
CA ASN A 103 12.37 7.31 -22.27
C ASN A 103 11.99 7.19 -23.76
N ALA A 104 13.02 7.10 -24.61
CA ALA A 104 12.83 6.66 -25.99
C ALA A 104 12.46 5.18 -26.04
N SER A 105 11.76 4.77 -27.11
CA SER A 105 11.41 3.36 -27.35
C SER A 105 12.65 2.47 -27.32
N THR A 106 12.67 1.53 -26.38
CA THR A 106 13.79 0.57 -26.23
C THR A 106 13.57 -0.72 -27.01
N GLY A 107 12.37 -0.95 -27.57
CA GLY A 107 12.00 -2.20 -28.22
C GLY A 107 11.90 -3.40 -27.26
N ASN A 108 12.01 -3.16 -25.95
CA ASN A 108 11.91 -4.15 -24.89
C ASN A 108 10.55 -4.07 -24.20
N ASN A 109 9.82 -5.18 -24.09
CA ASN A 109 8.47 -5.19 -23.54
C ASN A 109 8.42 -5.29 -22.00
N GLN A 110 9.55 -5.10 -21.30
CA GLN A 110 9.69 -5.30 -19.86
C GLN A 110 9.87 -3.99 -19.05
N CYS A 111 8.89 -3.09 -19.10
CA CYS A 111 8.88 -1.83 -18.34
C CYS A 111 8.64 -2.05 -16.84
N GLY A 112 8.09 -3.22 -16.46
CA GLY A 112 7.80 -3.56 -15.06
C GLY A 112 9.04 -3.86 -14.21
N SER A 113 10.20 -4.02 -14.83
CA SER A 113 11.48 -4.33 -14.16
C SER A 113 12.49 -3.19 -14.25
N VAL A 114 12.08 -2.02 -14.74
CA VAL A 114 12.94 -0.84 -14.85
C VAL A 114 13.18 -0.27 -13.45
N THR A 115 14.42 0.12 -13.17
CA THR A 115 14.80 0.78 -11.90
C THR A 115 15.66 1.99 -12.19
N CYS A 116 15.44 3.10 -11.50
CA CYS A 116 16.23 4.33 -11.68
C CYS A 116 17.20 4.55 -10.50
N SER A 117 18.41 5.02 -10.77
CA SER A 117 19.50 5.02 -9.78
C SER A 117 20.03 6.41 -9.43
N THR A 118 20.06 7.33 -10.39
CA THR A 118 20.75 8.61 -10.23
C THR A 118 20.01 9.71 -10.97
N ILE A 119 19.78 10.83 -10.27
CA ILE A 119 19.35 12.08 -10.89
C ILE A 119 20.58 12.98 -11.02
N HIS A 120 20.88 13.42 -12.23
CA HIS A 120 21.91 14.41 -12.52
C HIS A 120 21.25 15.79 -12.59
N LEU A 121 21.28 16.55 -11.49
CA LEU A 121 20.68 17.88 -11.39
C LEU A 121 21.62 18.93 -11.93
N THR A 122 21.23 19.62 -13.00
CA THR A 122 21.95 20.79 -13.53
C THR A 122 21.30 22.08 -13.03
N ILE A 123 22.10 22.92 -12.36
CA ILE A 123 21.65 24.17 -11.75
C ILE A 123 22.63 25.31 -12.07
N GLY A 124 22.08 26.50 -12.32
CA GLY A 124 22.86 27.73 -12.47
C GLY A 124 21.96 28.96 -12.24
N GLY A 125 22.50 29.99 -11.60
CA GLY A 125 21.73 31.18 -11.23
C GLY A 125 22.57 32.30 -10.64
N PRO A 126 21.95 33.41 -10.20
CA PRO A 126 22.66 34.50 -9.54
C PRO A 126 23.46 34.02 -8.32
N GLY A 127 24.79 34.08 -8.37
CA GLY A 127 25.67 33.58 -7.31
C GLY A 127 25.82 32.05 -7.23
N ILE A 128 25.32 31.31 -8.22
CA ILE A 128 25.50 29.85 -8.37
C ILE A 128 26.09 29.59 -9.76
N SER A 129 27.33 29.10 -9.82
CA SER A 129 27.95 28.67 -11.09
C SER A 129 27.18 27.50 -11.71
N ASN A 130 27.14 27.43 -13.03
CA ASN A 130 26.54 26.28 -13.73
C ASN A 130 27.28 25.00 -13.34
N GLN A 131 26.56 24.07 -12.72
CA GLN A 131 27.11 22.81 -12.21
C GLN A 131 26.10 21.68 -12.33
N THR A 132 26.61 20.45 -12.34
CA THR A 132 25.79 19.23 -12.28
C THR A 132 26.11 18.50 -10.99
N ILE A 133 25.06 18.11 -10.26
CA ILE A 133 25.15 17.42 -8.97
C ILE A 133 24.41 16.10 -9.08
N ASP A 134 25.09 15.02 -8.69
CA ASP A 134 24.52 13.69 -8.69
C ASP A 134 23.74 13.46 -7.39
N VAL A 135 22.43 13.38 -7.52
CA VAL A 135 21.53 12.96 -6.45
C VAL A 135 21.27 11.48 -6.64
N ASN A 136 22.04 10.66 -5.92
CA ASN A 136 21.82 9.22 -5.88
C ASN A 136 20.41 8.96 -5.35
N THR A 137 19.58 8.35 -6.17
CA THR A 137 18.27 7.90 -5.73
C THR A 137 18.53 6.64 -4.92
N THR A 138 18.35 6.69 -3.61
CA THR A 138 18.06 5.46 -2.88
C THR A 138 16.69 5.04 -3.40
N LEU A 139 16.69 4.08 -4.33
CA LEU A 139 15.45 3.60 -4.91
C LEU A 139 14.55 3.21 -3.74
N PRO A 140 13.30 3.72 -3.66
CA PRO A 140 12.37 3.25 -2.65
C PRO A 140 12.32 1.73 -2.75
N LEU A 141 12.57 1.06 -1.64
CA LEU A 141 12.41 -0.38 -1.56
C LEU A 141 11.00 -0.72 -2.06
N GLY A 142 10.92 -1.61 -3.05
CA GLY A 142 9.87 -1.48 -4.04
C GLY A 142 9.06 -2.74 -4.27
N LEU A 143 7.76 -2.53 -4.43
CA LEU A 143 6.78 -3.55 -4.73
C LEU A 143 6.56 -3.60 -6.24
N ALA A 144 7.06 -4.64 -6.91
CA ALA A 144 6.85 -4.85 -8.35
C ALA A 144 5.37 -5.15 -8.64
N TYR A 145 4.77 -5.98 -7.78
CA TYR A 145 3.43 -6.49 -7.97
C TYR A 145 2.73 -6.74 -6.65
N PHE A 146 1.45 -6.42 -6.58
CA PHE A 146 0.56 -6.83 -5.48
C PHE A 146 -0.88 -6.93 -5.95
N ASN A 147 -1.46 -8.09 -5.75
CA ASN A 147 -2.87 -8.35 -6.05
C ASN A 147 -3.49 -9.38 -5.11
N VAL A 148 -4.82 -9.38 -5.06
CA VAL A 148 -5.60 -10.33 -4.26
C VAL A 148 -6.68 -10.93 -5.12
N PHE A 149 -6.69 -12.26 -5.18
CA PHE A 149 -7.64 -13.05 -5.96
C PHE A 149 -8.58 -13.78 -5.03
N ARG A 150 -9.84 -13.86 -5.44
CA ARG A 150 -10.83 -14.69 -4.74
C ARG A 150 -10.66 -16.15 -5.16
N GLU A 151 -10.58 -17.04 -4.17
CA GLU A 151 -10.58 -18.49 -4.37
C GLU A 151 -11.64 -19.14 -3.47
N LYS A 152 -12.84 -19.36 -4.01
CA LYS A 152 -14.02 -19.82 -3.24
C LYS A 152 -14.31 -18.88 -2.05
N ASN A 153 -13.98 -19.33 -0.84
CA ASN A 153 -14.17 -18.65 0.45
C ASN A 153 -12.85 -18.10 1.02
N ALA A 154 -11.77 -18.16 0.24
CA ALA A 154 -10.43 -17.73 0.63
C ALA A 154 -9.92 -16.59 -0.27
N ALA A 155 -8.89 -15.91 0.20
CA ALA A 155 -8.16 -14.90 -0.55
C ALA A 155 -6.76 -15.40 -0.88
N ARG A 156 -6.44 -15.54 -2.17
CA ARG A 156 -5.05 -15.73 -2.60
C ARG A 156 -4.42 -14.35 -2.78
N ILE A 157 -3.42 -14.06 -1.97
CA ILE A 157 -2.63 -12.85 -1.97
C ILE A 157 -1.34 -13.16 -2.69
N GLU A 158 -1.00 -12.33 -3.67
CA GLU A 158 0.23 -12.47 -4.44
C GLU A 158 0.99 -11.16 -4.46
N TRP A 159 2.29 -11.24 -4.25
CA TRP A 159 3.16 -10.09 -4.39
C TRP A 159 4.57 -10.47 -4.84
N GLU A 160 5.23 -9.50 -5.42
CA GLU A 160 6.62 -9.58 -5.85
C GLU A 160 7.30 -8.28 -5.46
N ALA A 161 8.44 -8.39 -4.78
CA ALA A 161 9.26 -7.26 -4.39
C ALA A 161 10.52 -7.21 -5.27
N TYR A 162 10.97 -6.01 -5.62
CA TYR A 162 12.25 -5.77 -6.26
C TYR A 162 13.22 -5.13 -5.27
N GLN A 163 14.52 -5.43 -5.43
CA GLN A 163 15.60 -4.85 -4.63
C GLN A 163 15.43 -5.02 -3.11
N VAL A 164 15.19 -6.25 -2.67
CA VAL A 164 14.99 -6.64 -1.25
C VAL A 164 16.25 -6.57 -0.38
N ILE A 165 17.34 -6.00 -0.89
CA ILE A 165 18.68 -6.01 -0.27
C ILE A 165 18.67 -5.32 1.11
N ALA A 166 17.73 -4.41 1.32
CA ALA A 166 17.53 -3.68 2.58
C ALA A 166 16.19 -4.01 3.27
N MET A 167 15.47 -5.06 2.86
CA MET A 167 14.18 -5.43 3.46
C MET A 167 14.37 -6.46 4.57
N ASP A 168 13.81 -6.19 5.75
CA ASP A 168 13.77 -7.12 6.88
C ASP A 168 12.58 -8.08 6.74
N GLN A 169 11.37 -7.52 6.61
CA GLN A 169 10.15 -8.32 6.56
C GLN A 169 9.02 -7.64 5.80
N VAL A 170 8.10 -8.46 5.28
CA VAL A 170 6.79 -7.99 4.79
C VAL A 170 5.68 -8.52 5.68
N GLU A 171 4.92 -7.61 6.24
CA GLU A 171 3.69 -7.92 6.95
C GLU A 171 2.49 -7.85 6.01
N ILE A 172 1.77 -8.95 5.85
CA ILE A 172 0.46 -8.97 5.21
C ILE A 172 -0.56 -8.51 6.24
N GLN A 173 -1.26 -7.42 5.93
CA GLN A 173 -2.27 -6.85 6.82
C GLN A 173 -3.65 -6.89 6.15
N LYS A 174 -4.68 -7.14 6.96
CA LYS A 174 -6.08 -7.02 6.53
C LYS A 174 -6.90 -6.10 7.42
N SER A 175 -7.95 -5.52 6.85
CA SER A 175 -8.89 -4.64 7.53
C SER A 175 -10.32 -4.86 7.02
N SER A 176 -11.29 -4.64 7.89
CA SER A 176 -12.72 -4.60 7.54
C SER A 176 -13.24 -3.17 7.30
N ASN A 177 -12.50 -2.14 7.76
CA ASN A 177 -12.97 -0.76 7.83
C ASN A 177 -11.97 0.31 7.36
N LEU A 178 -10.80 -0.10 6.84
CA LEU A 178 -9.69 0.76 6.39
C LEU A 178 -8.92 1.51 7.49
N ASN A 179 -9.39 1.47 8.74
CA ASN A 179 -8.77 2.16 9.88
C ASN A 179 -8.00 1.18 10.76
N ASP A 180 -8.64 0.07 11.13
CA ASP A 180 -8.07 -0.96 11.98
C ASP A 180 -7.46 -2.06 11.13
N TRP A 181 -6.16 -2.28 11.25
CA TRP A 181 -5.40 -3.26 10.48
C TRP A 181 -4.84 -4.34 11.38
N SER A 182 -5.04 -5.61 11.02
CA SER A 182 -4.43 -6.75 11.70
C SER A 182 -3.41 -7.44 10.79
N THR A 183 -2.23 -7.71 11.33
CA THR A 183 -1.20 -8.52 10.65
C THR A 183 -1.62 -9.98 10.71
N ILE A 184 -1.76 -10.61 9.53
CA ILE A 184 -2.16 -12.02 9.40
C ILE A 184 -0.97 -12.93 9.06
N LYS A 185 0.11 -12.35 8.54
CA LYS A 185 1.34 -13.07 8.21
C LYS A 185 2.51 -12.11 8.18
N ILE A 186 3.66 -12.56 8.67
CA ILE A 186 4.97 -11.93 8.47
C ILE A 186 5.81 -12.87 7.59
N VAL A 187 6.54 -12.28 6.65
CA VAL A 187 7.44 -12.97 5.72
C VAL A 187 8.81 -12.32 5.77
N ASP A 188 9.77 -13.07 6.32
CA ASP A 188 11.09 -12.59 6.76
C ASP A 188 12.22 -13.02 5.79
N GLN A 189 11.89 -13.83 4.78
CA GLN A 189 12.82 -14.26 3.73
C GLN A 189 12.21 -14.00 2.37
N ILE A 190 12.60 -12.88 1.77
CA ILE A 190 12.09 -12.43 0.47
C ILE A 190 13.28 -12.33 -0.47
N ASN A 191 13.21 -13.05 -1.58
CA ASN A 191 14.17 -12.86 -2.67
C ASN A 191 13.62 -11.83 -3.66
N SER A 192 14.51 -11.05 -4.25
CA SER A 192 14.13 -10.11 -5.30
C SER A 192 13.55 -10.87 -6.48
N ASN A 193 12.48 -10.33 -7.06
CA ASN A 193 11.80 -10.89 -8.24
C ASN A 193 11.23 -12.31 -8.02
N GLN A 194 10.98 -12.68 -6.76
CA GLN A 194 10.27 -13.91 -6.43
C GLN A 194 8.80 -13.59 -6.20
N LEU A 195 7.93 -14.21 -7.00
CA LEU A 195 6.49 -14.18 -6.74
C LEU A 195 6.17 -15.01 -5.49
N ILE A 196 5.70 -14.34 -4.45
CA ILE A 196 5.26 -14.96 -3.20
C ILE A 196 3.74 -15.05 -3.20
N ARG A 197 3.24 -16.18 -2.68
CA ARG A 197 1.80 -16.44 -2.54
C ARG A 197 1.47 -16.77 -1.10
N TYR A 198 0.36 -16.22 -0.62
CA TYR A 198 -0.23 -16.55 0.67
C TYR A 198 -1.75 -16.66 0.53
N THR A 199 -2.35 -17.64 1.21
CA THR A 199 -3.80 -17.82 1.21
C THR A 199 -4.38 -17.48 2.59
N ASP A 200 -5.17 -16.40 2.65
CA ASP A 200 -6.01 -16.11 3.81
C ASP A 200 -7.29 -16.95 3.71
N MET A 201 -7.41 -17.93 4.60
CA MET A 201 -8.58 -18.83 4.66
C MET A 201 -9.79 -18.19 5.34
N TYR A 202 -9.65 -17.00 5.94
CA TYR A 202 -10.67 -16.33 6.73
C TYR A 202 -10.83 -14.85 6.35
N PRO A 203 -11.06 -14.52 5.06
CA PRO A 203 -11.42 -13.16 4.68
C PRO A 203 -12.71 -12.73 5.39
N PHE A 204 -12.85 -11.44 5.66
CA PHE A 204 -14.09 -10.88 6.18
C PHE A 204 -15.25 -11.06 5.19
N ALA A 205 -16.43 -11.20 5.79
CA ALA A 205 -17.66 -11.59 5.13
C ALA A 205 -17.99 -10.73 3.89
N HIS A 206 -17.95 -9.41 3.95
CA HIS A 206 -18.36 -8.60 2.80
C HIS A 206 -17.19 -8.05 2.00
N LYS A 207 -16.36 -7.28 2.68
CA LYS A 207 -15.20 -6.62 2.12
C LYS A 207 -14.02 -6.90 3.04
N THR A 208 -12.95 -7.39 2.44
CA THR A 208 -11.65 -7.40 3.10
C THR A 208 -10.72 -6.50 2.33
N TYR A 209 -10.09 -5.58 3.03
CA TYR A 209 -9.04 -4.74 2.49
C TYR A 209 -7.70 -5.35 2.88
N TYR A 210 -6.80 -5.48 1.92
CA TYR A 210 -5.45 -5.99 2.13
C TYR A 210 -4.44 -4.93 1.76
N ARG A 211 -3.36 -4.85 2.54
CA ARG A 211 -2.16 -4.10 2.21
C ARG A 211 -0.94 -4.88 2.69
N LEU A 212 0.21 -4.54 2.15
CA LEU A 212 1.50 -4.98 2.65
C LEU A 212 2.13 -3.83 3.41
N LYS A 213 2.73 -4.12 4.56
CA LYS A 213 3.68 -3.25 5.23
C LYS A 213 5.07 -3.83 5.02
N MET A 214 5.88 -3.14 4.24
CA MET A 214 7.25 -3.54 3.91
C MET A 214 8.15 -2.82 4.89
N VAL A 215 8.93 -3.58 5.68
CA VAL A 215 9.80 -3.07 6.74
C VAL A 215 11.24 -3.28 6.34
N ASP A 216 12.04 -2.23 6.42
CA ASP A 216 13.46 -2.22 6.10
C ASP A 216 14.30 -2.68 7.29
N LEU A 217 15.58 -3.05 7.05
CA LEU A 217 16.53 -3.48 8.11
C LEU A 217 16.73 -2.44 9.22
N ASP A 218 16.53 -1.17 8.90
CA ASP A 218 16.64 -0.06 9.85
C ASP A 218 15.32 0.22 10.61
N GLY A 219 14.26 -0.54 10.33
CA GLY A 219 12.95 -0.45 10.99
C GLY A 219 11.95 0.51 10.35
N ASP A 220 12.37 1.27 9.33
CA ASP A 220 11.48 2.09 8.51
C ASP A 220 10.49 1.22 7.73
N PHE A 221 9.32 1.77 7.36
CA PHE A 221 8.33 1.00 6.64
C PHE A 221 7.56 1.80 5.59
N THR A 222 7.13 1.11 4.54
CA THR A 222 6.24 1.62 3.50
C THR A 222 5.03 0.71 3.33
N TYR A 223 3.91 1.27 2.86
CA TYR A 223 2.70 0.50 2.58
C TYR A 223 2.47 0.34 1.09
N SER A 224 1.95 -0.83 0.70
CA SER A 224 1.42 -1.03 -0.65
C SER A 224 0.11 -0.27 -0.90
N PRO A 225 -0.31 -0.11 -2.17
CA PRO A 225 -1.69 0.24 -2.48
C PRO A 225 -2.66 -0.79 -1.90
N ILE A 226 -3.81 -0.33 -1.44
CA ILE A 226 -4.84 -1.21 -0.87
C ILE A 226 -5.52 -2.02 -1.97
N ARG A 227 -5.71 -3.31 -1.74
CA ARG A 227 -6.50 -4.21 -2.58
C ARG A 227 -7.76 -4.64 -1.84
N ILE A 228 -8.90 -4.55 -2.52
CA ILE A 228 -10.19 -4.95 -1.97
C ILE A 228 -10.60 -6.31 -2.52
N LEU A 229 -10.97 -7.20 -1.62
CA LEU A 229 -11.61 -8.46 -1.93
C LEU A 229 -13.08 -8.39 -1.51
N LYS A 230 -13.99 -8.68 -2.44
CA LYS A 230 -15.43 -8.78 -2.17
C LYS A 230 -15.84 -10.25 -2.23
N MET A 231 -16.33 -10.77 -1.12
CA MET A 231 -16.96 -12.09 -1.07
C MET A 231 -18.44 -11.95 -1.39
N ALA A 232 -19.00 -12.90 -2.13
CA ALA A 232 -20.44 -12.89 -2.38
C ALA A 232 -21.17 -13.45 -1.15
N ALA A 233 -22.38 -12.93 -0.89
CA ALA A 233 -23.16 -13.21 0.32
C ALA A 233 -23.44 -14.71 0.56
N ALA A 234 -23.47 -15.51 -0.50
CA ALA A 234 -23.75 -16.96 -0.45
C ALA A 234 -22.53 -17.81 -0.03
N ASP A 235 -21.32 -17.26 -0.09
CA ASP A 235 -20.07 -18.00 0.12
C ASP A 235 -19.54 -17.92 1.57
N LEU A 236 -20.21 -17.16 2.41
CA LEU A 236 -19.75 -16.80 3.76
C LEU A 236 -20.32 -17.69 4.83
N TRP A 237 -21.50 -18.20 4.56
CA TRP A 237 -22.20 -19.12 5.40
C TRP A 237 -23.24 -19.86 4.55
N SER A 238 -23.47 -21.11 4.91
CA SER A 238 -24.54 -21.91 4.32
C SER A 238 -25.42 -22.47 5.42
N ILE A 239 -26.67 -22.75 5.05
CA ILE A 239 -27.65 -23.38 5.92
C ILE A 239 -28.23 -24.61 5.25
N TYR A 240 -28.42 -25.66 6.03
CA TYR A 240 -29.10 -26.85 5.54
C TYR A 240 -29.73 -27.67 6.68
N PRO A 241 -30.82 -28.40 6.40
CA PRO A 241 -31.61 -28.31 5.17
C PRO A 241 -32.42 -27.01 5.13
N ASN A 242 -32.74 -26.52 3.94
CA ASN A 242 -33.72 -25.45 3.73
C ASN A 242 -34.59 -25.85 2.52
N PRO A 243 -35.86 -26.26 2.72
CA PRO A 243 -36.67 -26.13 3.94
C PRO A 243 -36.24 -26.99 5.15
N VAL A 244 -36.51 -26.51 6.37
CA VAL A 244 -36.14 -27.17 7.64
C VAL A 244 -37.37 -27.56 8.46
N ARG A 245 -37.28 -28.68 9.20
CA ARG A 245 -38.32 -29.11 10.17
C ARG A 245 -38.00 -28.75 11.61
N THR A 246 -36.85 -29.17 12.12
CA THR A 246 -36.50 -29.03 13.55
C THR A 246 -35.11 -28.45 13.71
N ASN A 247 -34.09 -29.08 13.14
CA ASN A 247 -32.70 -28.69 13.31
C ASN A 247 -32.15 -28.07 12.04
N LEU A 248 -31.63 -26.85 12.15
CA LEU A 248 -30.95 -26.15 11.08
C LEU A 248 -29.45 -26.15 11.35
N GLN A 249 -28.69 -26.67 10.40
CA GLN A 249 -27.24 -26.63 10.43
C GLN A 249 -26.73 -25.36 9.75
N PHE A 250 -25.72 -24.76 10.36
CA PHE A 250 -24.95 -23.66 9.80
C PHE A 250 -23.52 -24.12 9.57
N ASP A 251 -22.98 -23.81 8.41
CA ASP A 251 -21.55 -23.79 8.14
C ASP A 251 -21.13 -22.34 7.95
N LEU A 252 -20.30 -21.82 8.86
CA LEU A 252 -19.86 -20.43 8.92
C LEU A 252 -18.38 -20.31 8.57
N SER A 253 -18.03 -19.28 7.81
CA SER A 253 -16.61 -18.96 7.55
C SER A 253 -15.93 -18.36 8.79
N ASP A 254 -16.67 -17.63 9.62
CA ASP A 254 -16.21 -16.97 10.83
C ASP A 254 -16.78 -17.67 12.08
N PRO A 255 -15.93 -18.24 12.97
CA PRO A 255 -16.39 -18.89 14.19
C PRO A 255 -17.03 -17.93 15.19
N ASN A 256 -16.79 -16.62 15.10
CA ASN A 256 -17.30 -15.61 16.03
C ASN A 256 -18.47 -14.81 15.46
N ALA A 257 -19.23 -15.39 14.52
CA ALA A 257 -20.31 -14.69 13.85
C ALA A 257 -21.57 -14.56 14.72
N THR A 258 -22.30 -13.46 14.53
CA THR A 258 -23.64 -13.28 15.09
C THR A 258 -24.69 -13.73 14.08
N VAL A 259 -25.51 -14.70 14.48
CA VAL A 259 -26.64 -15.25 13.73
C VAL A 259 -27.93 -14.69 14.29
N LEU A 260 -28.74 -14.09 13.41
CA LEU A 260 -30.06 -13.56 13.71
C LEU A 260 -31.11 -14.26 12.84
N ILE A 261 -32.18 -14.79 13.42
CA ILE A 261 -33.35 -15.26 12.68
C ILE A 261 -34.48 -14.27 12.93
N LYS A 262 -35.01 -13.70 11.85
CA LYS A 262 -36.02 -12.63 11.86
C LYS A 262 -37.27 -13.08 11.13
N ASP A 263 -38.42 -12.55 11.55
CA ASP A 263 -39.64 -12.63 10.75
C ASP A 263 -39.62 -11.64 9.58
N LEU A 264 -40.63 -11.68 8.71
CA LEU A 264 -40.74 -10.80 7.54
C LEU A 264 -40.92 -9.33 7.88
N SER A 265 -41.29 -8.98 9.12
CA SER A 265 -41.35 -7.60 9.60
C SER A 265 -39.99 -7.07 10.07
N GLY A 266 -38.95 -7.93 10.08
CA GLY A 266 -37.61 -7.60 10.54
C GLY A 266 -37.40 -7.77 12.05
N ARG A 267 -38.41 -8.25 12.79
CA ARG A 267 -38.29 -8.52 14.23
C ARG A 267 -37.43 -9.77 14.44
N THR A 268 -36.41 -9.64 15.28
CA THR A 268 -35.52 -10.75 15.66
C THR A 268 -36.25 -11.72 16.60
N LEU A 269 -36.29 -12.99 16.21
CA LEU A 269 -36.86 -14.10 16.98
C LEU A 269 -35.78 -14.93 17.68
N ILE A 270 -34.65 -15.12 17.01
CA ILE A 270 -33.48 -15.83 17.57
C ILE A 270 -32.25 -14.97 17.36
N HIS A 271 -31.43 -14.87 18.41
CA HIS A 271 -30.13 -14.22 18.39
C HIS A 271 -29.12 -15.18 19.00
N TYR A 272 -28.15 -15.60 18.21
CA TYR A 272 -27.12 -16.54 18.60
C TYR A 272 -25.73 -16.01 18.25
N ASN A 273 -24.84 -15.95 19.23
CA ASN A 273 -23.44 -15.60 19.00
C ASN A 273 -22.64 -16.89 18.95
N SER A 274 -22.02 -17.15 17.79
CA SER A 274 -21.22 -18.34 17.60
C SER A 274 -19.84 -18.21 18.24
N ASN A 275 -19.30 -19.35 18.64
CA ASN A 275 -17.87 -19.55 18.91
C ASN A 275 -17.29 -20.71 18.07
N THR A 276 -18.08 -21.30 17.19
CA THR A 276 -17.70 -22.40 16.28
C THR A 276 -18.13 -22.09 14.85
N LYS A 277 -17.51 -22.77 13.88
CA LYS A 277 -17.95 -22.68 12.47
C LYS A 277 -19.19 -23.49 12.17
N ASN A 278 -19.37 -24.59 12.89
CA ASN A 278 -20.51 -25.49 12.72
C ASN A 278 -21.47 -25.31 13.88
N ILE A 279 -22.68 -24.86 13.59
CA ILE A 279 -23.75 -24.70 14.58
C ILE A 279 -24.91 -25.59 14.18
N ASN A 280 -25.54 -26.21 15.17
CA ASN A 280 -26.84 -26.85 15.01
C ASN A 280 -27.85 -26.11 15.89
N LEU A 281 -28.78 -25.38 15.27
CA LEU A 281 -29.83 -24.64 15.97
C LEU A 281 -31.15 -25.42 15.90
N ASN A 282 -31.75 -25.64 17.07
CA ASN A 282 -33.11 -26.17 17.16
C ASN A 282 -34.11 -25.02 16.95
N LEU A 283 -34.99 -25.20 15.97
CA LEU A 283 -36.03 -24.25 15.55
C LEU A 283 -37.45 -24.78 15.84
N SER A 284 -37.60 -25.77 16.73
CA SER A 284 -38.91 -26.34 17.08
C SER A 284 -39.86 -25.33 17.72
N SER A 285 -39.33 -24.24 18.28
CA SER A 285 -40.13 -23.14 18.84
C SER A 285 -40.70 -22.19 17.78
N LEU A 286 -40.26 -22.30 16.53
CA LEU A 286 -40.77 -21.50 15.41
C LEU A 286 -41.89 -22.24 14.69
N ASN A 287 -42.99 -21.54 14.44
CA ASN A 287 -44.07 -22.04 13.60
C ASN A 287 -43.60 -22.23 12.15
N SER A 288 -44.32 -23.03 11.38
CA SER A 288 -44.12 -23.11 9.93
C SER A 288 -44.32 -21.75 9.26
N GLY A 289 -43.41 -21.41 8.34
CA GLY A 289 -43.40 -20.09 7.72
C GLY A 289 -42.07 -19.70 7.08
N MET A 290 -42.02 -18.46 6.59
CA MET A 290 -40.84 -17.87 5.97
C MET A 290 -40.12 -16.94 6.95
N TYR A 291 -38.81 -17.08 7.02
CA TYR A 291 -37.93 -16.30 7.89
C TYR A 291 -36.75 -15.74 7.12
N LEU A 292 -36.11 -14.72 7.68
CA LEU A 292 -34.85 -14.16 7.19
C LEU A 292 -33.75 -14.49 8.20
N ILE A 293 -32.71 -15.16 7.73
CA ILE A 293 -31.51 -15.41 8.52
C ILE A 293 -30.49 -14.34 8.12
N SER A 294 -29.97 -13.62 9.11
CA SER A 294 -28.87 -12.68 8.93
C SER A 294 -27.65 -13.13 9.70
N VAL A 295 -26.51 -13.22 9.03
CA VAL A 295 -25.20 -13.51 9.62
C VAL A 295 -24.25 -12.39 9.24
N ASN A 296 -23.75 -11.65 10.24
CA ASN A 296 -22.85 -10.50 10.06
C ASN A 296 -23.33 -9.49 8.98
N GLY A 297 -24.65 -9.29 8.87
CA GLY A 297 -25.28 -8.36 7.92
C GLY A 297 -25.67 -8.97 6.56
N SER A 298 -25.14 -10.14 6.20
CA SER A 298 -25.59 -10.90 5.02
C SER A 298 -26.90 -11.62 5.34
N THR A 299 -27.88 -11.63 4.44
CA THR A 299 -29.21 -12.21 4.69
C THR A 299 -29.59 -13.27 3.66
N GLN A 300 -30.15 -14.39 4.11
CA GLN A 300 -30.76 -15.42 3.26
C GLN A 300 -32.15 -15.82 3.78
N LYS A 301 -32.99 -16.33 2.88
CA LYS A 301 -34.35 -16.81 3.19
C LYS A 301 -34.30 -18.22 3.80
N LEU A 302 -35.05 -18.44 4.87
CA LEU A 302 -35.33 -19.76 5.45
C LEU A 302 -36.81 -20.11 5.27
N ILE A 303 -37.10 -21.36 4.94
CA ILE A 303 -38.45 -21.93 4.93
C ILE A 303 -38.52 -22.99 6.05
N LYS A 304 -39.37 -22.75 7.05
CA LYS A 304 -39.68 -23.71 8.12
C LYS A 304 -40.98 -24.45 7.78
N VAL A 305 -40.95 -25.77 7.91
CA VAL A 305 -42.10 -26.66 7.73
C VAL A 305 -42.28 -27.51 8.99
N ASP A 306 -43.47 -28.07 9.19
CA ASP A 306 -43.75 -29.01 10.29
C ASP A 306 -43.10 -30.36 10.00
#